data_AF-A0A412IRX2-F1
#
_entry.id   AF-A0A412IRX2-F1
#
_cell.length_a   1.000
_cell.length_b   1.000
_cell.length_c   1.000
_cell.angle_alpha   90.00
_cell.angle_beta   90.00
_cell.angle_gamma   90.00
#
_symmetry.space_group_name_H-M   'P 1'
#
loop_
_entity.id
_entity.type
_entity.pdbx_description
1 polymer ?
#
loop_
_entity_poly.entity_id
_entity_poly.type
_entity_poly.pdbx_seq_one_letter_code
_entity_poly.pdbx_strand_id
1 'polypeptide(L)'
;MLKNHNLAQSISDVSWSKFTTQLEYKAEWYGKVINKVDTFYASSQTCHCCGYKNEETKDLKVREWICPKCHSNHDRDVNASINILMQGILAN
;
A
#
# COMPACT_ATOMS: atom_id res chain seq x y z
N MET A 1 9.51 10.72 6.43
CA MET A 1 8.97 9.73 7.38
C MET A 1 9.37 10.01 8.84
N LEU A 2 10.60 10.46 9.12
CA LEU A 2 11.13 10.63 10.50
C LEU A 2 10.82 11.99 11.17
N LYS A 3 9.83 12.76 10.68
CA LYS A 3 9.54 14.11 11.21
C LYS A 3 8.84 14.09 12.57
N ASN A 4 8.16 12.99 12.91
CA ASN A 4 7.49 12.84 14.20
C ASN A 4 8.44 12.12 15.17
N HIS A 5 8.97 12.84 16.15
CA HIS A 5 9.93 12.31 17.11
C HIS A 5 9.39 11.12 17.93
N ASN A 6 8.09 11.08 18.21
CA ASN A 6 7.47 9.96 18.94
C ASN A 6 7.42 8.66 18.13
N LEU A 7 7.48 8.76 16.80
CA LEU A 7 7.43 7.62 15.88
C LEU A 7 8.77 7.38 15.17
N ALA A 8 9.73 8.29 15.28
CA ALA A 8 10.98 8.22 14.51
C ALA A 8 11.77 6.94 14.82
N GLN A 9 11.87 6.56 16.10
CA GLN A 9 12.57 5.35 16.51
C GLN A 9 11.89 4.09 15.95
N SER A 10 10.57 3.94 16.20
CA SER A 10 9.83 2.76 15.72
C SER A 10 9.84 2.66 14.20
N ILE A 11 9.76 3.78 13.48
CA ILE A 11 9.89 3.80 12.02
C ILE A 11 11.30 3.37 11.57
N SER A 12 12.34 3.78 12.28
CA SER A 12 13.73 3.43 11.99
C SER A 12 13.99 1.93 12.22
N ASP A 13 13.49 1.39 13.32
CA ASP A 13 13.73 -0.01 13.73
C ASP A 13 13.19 -1.01 12.70
N VAL A 14 12.13 -0.67 11.97
CA VAL A 14 11.54 -1.55 10.93
C VAL A 14 12.47 -1.75 9.72
N SER A 15 13.46 -0.88 9.50
CA SER A 15 14.51 -1.10 8.49
C SER A 15 14.00 -1.35 7.06
N TRP A 16 13.01 -0.57 6.61
CA TRP A 16 12.35 -0.72 5.29
C TRP A 16 13.29 -0.82 4.08
N SER A 17 14.40 -0.07 4.11
CA SER A 17 15.42 -0.14 3.05
C SER A 17 16.06 -1.53 2.99
N LYS A 18 16.43 -2.10 4.14
CA LYS A 18 17.01 -3.45 4.22
C LYS A 18 16.02 -4.50 3.75
N PHE A 19 14.74 -4.39 4.14
CA PHE A 19 13.69 -5.28 3.66
C PHE A 19 13.58 -5.26 2.12
N THR A 20 13.56 -4.08 1.52
CA THR A 20 13.50 -3.91 0.06
C THR A 20 14.73 -4.52 -0.62
N THR A 21 15.94 -4.27 -0.10
CA THR A 21 17.17 -4.88 -0.61
C THR A 21 17.13 -6.41 -0.55
N GLN A 22 16.60 -6.99 0.53
CA GLN A 22 16.47 -8.44 0.63
C GLN A 22 15.47 -9.01 -0.37
N LEU A 23 14.35 -8.32 -0.62
CA LEU A 23 13.37 -8.71 -1.63
C LEU A 23 13.96 -8.69 -3.04
N GLU A 24 14.63 -7.60 -3.41
CA GLU A 24 15.29 -7.47 -4.72
C GLU A 24 16.35 -8.56 -4.93
N TYR A 25 17.21 -8.76 -3.94
CA TYR A 25 18.22 -9.83 -3.94
C TYR A 25 17.60 -11.21 -4.16
N LYS A 26 16.53 -11.55 -3.43
CA LYS A 26 15.87 -12.86 -3.60
C LYS A 26 15.14 -12.96 -4.92
N ALA A 27 14.50 -11.90 -5.38
CA ALA A 27 13.82 -11.89 -6.67
C ALA A 27 14.81 -12.14 -7.81
N GLU A 28 15.96 -11.48 -7.81
CA GLU A 28 17.04 -11.72 -8.77
C GLU A 28 17.49 -13.19 -8.76
N TRP A 29 17.73 -13.76 -7.58
CA TRP A 29 18.12 -15.17 -7.45
C TRP A 29 17.10 -16.12 -8.10
N TYR A 30 15.80 -15.83 -8.00
CA TYR A 30 14.75 -16.66 -8.59
C TYR A 30 14.30 -16.22 -10.00
N GLY A 31 14.99 -15.27 -10.64
CA GLY A 31 14.58 -14.72 -11.94
C GLY A 31 13.21 -14.03 -11.91
N LYS A 32 12.87 -13.37 -10.80
CA LYS A 32 11.65 -12.58 -10.60
C LYS A 32 11.96 -11.09 -10.65
N VAL A 33 10.94 -10.29 -10.95
CA VAL A 33 11.03 -8.83 -11.02
C VAL A 33 10.29 -8.20 -9.84
N ILE A 34 10.87 -7.15 -9.26
CA ILE A 34 10.23 -6.30 -8.25
C ILE A 34 9.92 -4.95 -8.88
N ASN A 35 8.63 -4.63 -9.00
CA ASN A 35 8.16 -3.32 -9.48
C ASN A 35 7.65 -2.51 -8.29
N LYS A 36 8.20 -1.30 -8.12
CA LYS A 36 7.78 -0.36 -7.06
C LYS A 36 6.73 0.59 -7.62
N VAL A 37 5.65 0.79 -6.87
CA VAL A 37 4.63 1.81 -7.18
C VAL A 37 4.93 3.12 -6.45
N ASP A 38 4.28 4.21 -6.87
CA ASP A 38 4.45 5.52 -6.25
C ASP A 38 4.12 5.49 -4.75
N THR A 39 4.95 6.16 -3.94
CA THR A 39 4.86 6.14 -2.46
C THR A 39 3.58 6.82 -1.95
N PHE A 40 3.02 7.77 -2.71
CA PHE A 40 1.84 8.55 -2.34
C PHE A 40 0.58 8.08 -3.07
N TYR A 41 0.64 6.98 -3.81
CA TYR A 41 -0.54 6.38 -4.43
C TYR A 41 -1.57 5.99 -3.37
N ALA A 42 -2.81 6.45 -3.55
CA ALA A 42 -3.89 6.33 -2.57
C ALA A 42 -4.54 4.92 -2.57
N SER A 43 -3.74 3.87 -2.45
CA SER A 43 -4.16 2.47 -2.61
C SER A 43 -5.20 2.03 -1.59
N SER A 44 -5.08 2.41 -0.32
CA SER A 44 -6.05 2.05 0.73
C SER A 44 -7.33 2.87 0.69
N GLN A 45 -7.28 4.08 0.15
CA GLN A 45 -8.41 5.00 0.05
C GLN A 45 -9.26 4.75 -1.19
N THR A 46 -8.66 4.27 -2.27
CA THR A 46 -9.35 4.08 -3.55
C THR A 46 -10.12 2.77 -3.55
N CYS A 47 -11.42 2.78 -3.84
CA CYS A 47 -12.20 1.57 -4.08
C CYS A 47 -11.69 0.89 -5.36
N HIS A 48 -11.15 -0.33 -5.24
CA HIS A 48 -10.66 -1.07 -6.40
C HIS A 48 -11.77 -1.43 -7.40
N CYS A 49 -13.04 -1.41 -6.99
CA CYS A 49 -14.18 -1.73 -7.86
C CYS A 49 -14.61 -0.55 -8.76
N CYS A 50 -14.56 0.69 -8.25
CA CYS A 50 -15.19 1.84 -8.93
C CYS A 50 -14.41 3.15 -8.89
N GLY A 51 -13.22 3.16 -8.27
CA GLY A 51 -12.33 4.32 -8.17
C GLY A 51 -12.74 5.39 -7.16
N TYR A 52 -13.81 5.19 -6.38
CA TYR A 52 -14.19 6.15 -5.33
C TYR A 52 -13.08 6.25 -4.27
N LYS A 53 -12.65 7.47 -3.93
CA LYS A 53 -11.62 7.70 -2.92
C LYS A 53 -12.25 8.03 -1.57
N ASN A 54 -12.14 7.13 -0.61
CA ASN A 54 -12.54 7.32 0.77
C ASN A 54 -11.37 7.86 1.62
N GLU A 55 -11.37 9.15 1.94
CA GLU A 55 -10.31 9.78 2.75
C GLU A 55 -10.34 9.36 4.22
N GLU A 56 -11.46 8.86 4.74
CA GLU A 56 -11.59 8.41 6.14
C GLU A 56 -10.65 7.25 6.46
N THR A 57 -10.29 6.45 5.46
CA THR A 57 -9.34 5.34 5.61
C THR A 57 -7.90 5.78 5.94
N LYS A 58 -7.62 7.10 5.94
CA LYS A 58 -6.39 7.65 6.53
C LYS A 58 -6.33 7.42 8.05
N ASP A 59 -7.48 7.33 8.72
CA ASP A 59 -7.53 6.85 10.10
C ASP A 59 -7.24 5.35 10.11
N LEU A 60 -6.12 4.99 10.73
CA LEU A 60 -5.66 3.60 10.82
C LEU A 60 -6.63 2.68 11.56
N LYS A 61 -7.59 3.23 12.32
CA LYS A 61 -8.66 2.48 12.99
C LYS A 61 -9.71 1.94 12.01
N VAL A 62 -9.87 2.56 10.83
CA VAL A 62 -10.78 2.07 9.80
C VAL A 62 -10.15 0.87 9.11
N ARG A 63 -10.62 -0.32 9.46
CA ARG A 63 -10.14 -1.61 8.92
C ARG A 63 -11.04 -2.15 7.82
N GLU A 64 -12.33 -1.89 7.93
CA GLU A 64 -13.34 -2.25 6.94
C GLU A 64 -14.19 -1.03 6.59
N TRP A 65 -14.67 -0.95 5.36
CA TRP A 65 -15.58 0.11 4.92
C TRP A 65 -16.41 -0.32 3.72
N ILE A 66 -17.61 0.24 3.59
CA ILE A 66 -18.49 0.04 2.45
C ILE A 66 -18.34 1.22 1.50
N CYS A 67 -18.11 0.95 0.22
CA CYS A 67 -18.02 2.00 -0.77
C CYS A 67 -19.38 2.69 -0.97
N PRO A 68 -19.50 4.02 -0.76
CA PRO A 68 -20.77 4.72 -0.91
C PRO A 68 -21.23 4.83 -2.38
N LYS A 69 -20.35 4.55 -3.35
CA LYS A 69 -20.65 4.64 -4.79
C LYS A 69 -21.11 3.31 -5.38
N CYS A 70 -20.44 2.21 -5.05
CA CYS A 70 -20.73 0.90 -5.65
C CYS A 70 -21.13 -0.18 -4.63
N HIS A 71 -21.19 0.17 -3.34
CA HIS A 71 -21.64 -0.68 -2.25
C HIS A 71 -20.81 -1.94 -1.99
N SER A 72 -19.64 -2.07 -2.62
CA SER A 72 -18.67 -3.11 -2.29
C SER A 72 -18.17 -2.95 -0.85
N ASN A 73 -18.10 -4.05 -0.11
CA ASN A 73 -17.41 -4.10 1.16
C ASN A 73 -15.90 -4.26 0.93
N HIS A 74 -15.09 -3.58 1.72
CA HIS A 74 -13.64 -3.60 1.62
C HIS A 74 -13.01 -3.87 2.97
N ASP A 75 -12.19 -4.92 3.06
CA ASP A 75 -11.04 -4.91 3.96
C ASP A 75 -9.99 -3.94 3.37
N ARG A 76 -9.48 -3.05 4.21
CA ARG A 76 -8.57 -1.97 3.78
C ARG A 76 -7.30 -2.50 3.15
N ASP A 77 -6.69 -3.54 3.72
CA ASP A 77 -5.39 -4.03 3.28
C ASP A 77 -5.54 -4.90 2.02
N VAL A 78 -6.62 -5.69 1.93
CA VAL A 78 -6.99 -6.41 0.69
C VAL A 78 -7.25 -5.42 -0.43
N ASN A 79 -8.08 -4.39 -0.20
CA ASN A 79 -8.34 -3.35 -1.19
C ASN A 79 -7.05 -2.63 -1.63
N ALA A 80 -6.16 -2.28 -0.69
CA ALA A 80 -4.86 -1.69 -1.01
C ALA A 80 -3.99 -2.60 -1.87
N SER A 81 -3.93 -3.90 -1.57
CA SER A 81 -3.13 -4.86 -2.34
C SER A 81 -3.61 -5.02 -3.78
N ILE A 82 -4.93 -5.04 -4.01
CA ILE A 82 -5.52 -5.08 -5.37
C ILE A 82 -5.15 -3.83 -6.15
N ASN A 83 -5.29 -2.64 -5.53
CA ASN A 83 -4.92 -1.39 -6.19
C ASN A 83 -3.41 -1.30 -6.48
N ILE A 84 -2.55 -1.76 -5.58
CA ILE A 84 -1.10 -1.81 -5.81
C ILE A 84 -0.77 -2.73 -6.99
N LEU A 85 -1.42 -3.90 -7.07
CA LEU A 85 -1.27 -4.81 -8.20
C LEU A 85 -1.68 -4.13 -9.52
N MET A 86 -2.87 -3.52 -9.55
CA MET A 86 -3.36 -2.81 -10.73
C MET A 86 -2.39 -1.69 -11.16
N GLN A 87 -1.93 -0.87 -10.20
CA GLN A 87 -0.98 0.20 -10.47
C GLN A 87 0.37 -0.33 -10.99
N GLY A 88 0.87 -1.42 -10.42
CA GLY A 88 2.12 -2.07 -10.85
C GLY A 88 2.03 -2.75 -12.21
N ILE A 89 0.83 -3.12 -12.66
CA ILE A 89 0.60 -3.63 -14.03
C ILE A 89 0.51 -2.46 -15.02
N LEU A 90 -0.20 -1.38 -14.67
CA LEU A 90 -0.42 -0.22 -15.54
C LEU A 90 0.83 0.66 -15.74
N ALA A 91 1.79 0.60 -14.82
CA ALA A 91 3.03 1.37 -14.90
C ALA A 91 4.12 0.74 -15.80
N ASN A 92 3.84 -0.39 -16.45
CA ASN A 92 4.74 -1.10 -17.38
C ASN A 92 4.35 -0.90 -18.85
#